data_AF-A0A381YFA5-F1
#
_entry.id   AF-A0A381YFA5-F1
#
_cell.length_a   1.000
_cell.length_b   1.000
_cell.length_c   1.000
_cell.angle_alpha   90.00
_cell.angle_beta   90.00
_cell.angle_gamma   90.00
#
_symmetry.space_group_name_H-M   'P 1'
#
loop_
_entity.id
_entity.type
_entity.pdbx_description
1 polymer ?
#
loop_
_entity_poly.entity_id
_entity_poly.type
_entity_poly.pdbx_seq_one_letter_code
_entity_poly.pdbx_strand_id
1 'polypeptide(L)'
;MLSSFTALGEVYTRAELPPLLEFLDGRKVQSIDDWEERQEEIRSLLIKYFIGSFPAETPQITGAKVTSEKVHDNGSIRRRIRVTLATPNRVAFEMALWLPDGNGPFPLLLTAPRFYQRYWGEDALKRGYAVCLFPGVDSHHREADYPGYDSVWQTLRKEYPRATWTEISTKGWLASRCIDYLLGDQ
;
A
#
# COMPACT_ATOMS: atom_id res chain seq x y z
N MET A 1 -6.75 15.86 -29.24
CA MET A 1 -5.30 15.80 -29.54
C MET A 1 -4.82 14.43 -29.05
N LEU A 2 -4.67 13.46 -29.96
CA LEU A 2 -4.26 12.10 -29.61
C LEU A 2 -2.80 12.15 -29.12
N SER A 3 -2.56 11.77 -27.87
CA SER A 3 -1.20 11.63 -27.35
C SER A 3 -0.61 10.34 -27.92
N SER A 4 0.26 10.50 -28.91
CA SER A 4 1.03 9.39 -29.49
C SER A 4 2.08 8.91 -28.50
N PHE A 5 2.04 7.63 -28.15
CA PHE A 5 3.11 6.96 -27.40
C PHE A 5 4.04 6.24 -28.37
N THR A 6 5.32 6.55 -28.30
CA THR A 6 6.38 5.81 -28.97
C THR A 6 6.97 4.80 -27.99
N ALA A 7 6.60 3.54 -28.15
CA ALA A 7 7.43 2.42 -27.74
C ALA A 7 8.08 1.88 -29.03
N LEU A 8 9.42 1.93 -29.11
CA LEU A 8 10.21 1.26 -30.17
C LEU A 8 9.94 1.68 -31.63
N GLY A 9 9.47 2.91 -31.89
CA GLY A 9 9.42 3.47 -33.25
C GLY A 9 8.14 3.19 -34.04
N GLU A 10 7.20 2.41 -33.49
CA GLU A 10 5.84 2.32 -34.02
C GLU A 10 4.85 3.08 -33.11
N VAL A 11 3.96 3.86 -33.74
CA VAL A 11 2.95 4.64 -33.03
C VAL A 11 1.82 3.70 -32.64
N TYR A 12 1.69 3.42 -31.34
CA TYR A 12 0.54 2.69 -30.81
C TYR A 12 -0.73 3.53 -31.04
N THR A 13 -1.51 3.19 -32.06
CA THR A 13 -2.60 4.02 -32.63
C THR A 13 -3.99 3.42 -32.43
N ARG A 14 -4.16 2.52 -31.45
CA ARG A 14 -5.51 2.02 -31.10
C ARG A 14 -6.22 3.00 -30.17
N ALA A 15 -7.41 3.45 -30.58
CA ALA A 15 -8.35 4.17 -29.71
C ALA A 15 -9.07 3.23 -28.72
N GLU A 16 -8.89 1.92 -28.88
CA GLU A 16 -9.45 0.85 -28.06
C GLU A 16 -8.58 0.61 -26.82
N LEU A 17 -9.16 -0.06 -25.81
CA LEU A 17 -8.40 -0.53 -24.65
C LEU A 17 -7.25 -1.45 -25.11
N PRO A 18 -6.02 -1.28 -24.57
CA PRO A 18 -4.93 -2.18 -24.90
C PRO A 18 -5.30 -3.64 -24.56
N PRO A 19 -5.10 -4.59 -25.47
CA PRO A 19 -5.36 -6.00 -25.20
C PRO A 19 -4.51 -6.50 -24.01
N LEU A 20 -5.17 -7.17 -23.07
CA LEU A 20 -4.50 -7.68 -21.85
C LEU A 20 -3.46 -8.75 -22.21
N LEU A 21 -3.83 -9.68 -23.09
CA LEU A 21 -3.04 -10.86 -23.48
C LEU A 21 -2.22 -10.63 -24.77
N GLU A 22 -1.71 -9.42 -24.95
CA GLU A 22 -0.84 -9.04 -26.05
C GLU A 22 0.17 -7.99 -25.54
N PHE A 23 1.43 -8.17 -25.89
CA PHE A 23 2.52 -7.26 -25.55
C PHE A 23 2.49 -5.99 -26.42
N LEU A 24 3.24 -4.95 -26.06
CA LEU A 24 3.30 -3.74 -26.90
C LEU A 24 3.93 -3.99 -28.28
N ASP A 25 4.76 -5.01 -28.40
CA ASP A 25 5.39 -5.45 -29.67
C ASP A 25 4.47 -6.34 -30.53
N GLY A 26 3.24 -6.60 -30.08
CA GLY A 26 2.25 -7.41 -30.79
C GLY A 26 2.34 -8.93 -30.54
N ARG A 27 3.35 -9.43 -29.80
CA ARG A 27 3.38 -10.83 -29.36
C ARG A 27 2.14 -11.16 -28.53
N LYS A 28 1.67 -12.41 -28.61
CA LYS A 28 0.53 -12.90 -27.81
C LYS A 28 1.01 -13.56 -26.53
N VAL A 29 0.26 -13.38 -25.45
CA VAL A 29 0.45 -14.12 -24.20
C VAL A 29 -0.27 -15.46 -24.33
N GLN A 30 0.47 -16.57 -24.33
CA GLN A 30 -0.07 -17.91 -24.53
C GLN A 30 0.24 -18.89 -23.39
N SER A 31 1.12 -18.49 -22.48
CA SER A 31 1.57 -19.30 -21.34
C SER A 31 1.63 -18.49 -20.03
N ILE A 32 1.90 -19.19 -18.93
CA ILE A 32 2.13 -18.56 -17.62
C ILE A 32 3.43 -17.75 -17.66
N ASP A 33 4.49 -18.26 -18.29
CA ASP A 33 5.76 -17.55 -18.41
C ASP A 33 5.60 -16.24 -19.21
N ASP A 34 4.83 -16.27 -20.31
CA ASP A 34 4.48 -15.04 -21.06
C ASP A 34 3.68 -14.06 -20.18
N TRP A 35 2.82 -14.60 -19.32
CA TRP A 35 2.01 -13.76 -18.43
C TRP A 35 2.87 -13.06 -17.38
N GLU A 36 3.86 -13.74 -16.80
CA GLU A 36 4.81 -13.12 -15.88
C GLU A 36 5.61 -12.00 -16.59
N GLU A 37 6.08 -12.23 -17.82
CA GLU A 37 6.73 -11.20 -18.63
C GLU A 37 5.79 -10.01 -18.90
N ARG A 38 4.53 -10.28 -19.26
CA ARG A 38 3.52 -9.25 -19.52
C ARG A 38 3.16 -8.45 -18.26
N GLN A 39 3.12 -9.08 -17.09
CA GLN A 39 2.90 -8.39 -15.82
C GLN A 39 4.00 -7.37 -15.54
N GLU A 40 5.26 -7.69 -15.82
CA GLU A 40 6.37 -6.75 -15.68
C GLU A 40 6.31 -5.61 -16.71
N GLU A 41 5.87 -5.88 -17.95
CA GLU A 41 5.62 -4.83 -18.94
C GLU A 41 4.50 -3.87 -18.47
N ILE A 42 3.36 -4.41 -18.01
CA ILE A 42 2.25 -3.61 -17.48
C ILE A 42 2.70 -2.80 -16.26
N ARG A 43 3.44 -3.41 -15.32
CA ARG A 43 4.00 -2.74 -14.15
C ARG A 43 4.90 -1.58 -14.58
N SER A 44 5.79 -1.81 -15.54
CA SER A 44 6.71 -0.80 -16.05
C SER A 44 5.98 0.38 -16.69
N LEU A 45 4.92 0.12 -17.46
CA LEU A 45 4.06 1.15 -18.04
C LEU A 45 3.33 1.96 -16.97
N LEU A 46 2.75 1.29 -15.96
CA LEU A 46 2.10 1.97 -14.83
C LEU A 46 3.07 2.87 -14.08
N ILE A 47 4.26 2.37 -13.75
CA ILE A 47 5.31 3.15 -13.08
C ILE A 47 5.73 4.36 -13.92
N LYS A 48 5.96 4.16 -15.22
CA LYS A 48 6.45 5.22 -16.12
C LYS A 48 5.42 6.32 -16.33
N TYR A 49 4.14 5.98 -16.48
CA TYR A 49 3.13 6.92 -16.97
C TYR A 49 2.07 7.33 -15.95
N PHE A 50 1.85 6.56 -14.87
CA PHE A 50 0.73 6.79 -13.96
C PHE A 50 1.16 6.99 -12.51
N ILE A 51 1.88 6.01 -11.95
CA ILE A 51 2.07 5.93 -10.50
C ILE A 51 3.46 6.33 -10.02
N GLY A 52 4.41 6.55 -10.93
CA GLY A 52 5.79 6.94 -10.62
C GLY A 52 6.64 5.81 -10.05
N SER A 53 7.95 6.04 -9.96
CA SER A 53 8.92 5.08 -9.44
C SER A 53 8.96 5.07 -7.91
N PHE A 54 9.19 3.88 -7.35
CA PHE A 54 9.41 3.68 -5.93
C PHE A 54 10.89 3.90 -5.55
N PRO A 55 11.20 4.03 -4.25
CA PRO A 55 12.58 3.94 -3.78
C PRO A 55 13.28 2.68 -4.28
N ALA A 56 14.56 2.79 -4.66
CA ALA A 56 15.35 1.66 -5.12
C ALA A 56 15.55 0.60 -4.02
N GLU A 57 15.60 1.05 -2.77
CA GLU A 57 15.74 0.19 -1.60
C GLU A 57 14.56 0.40 -0.67
N THR A 58 14.00 -0.70 -0.16
CA THR A 58 12.99 -0.66 0.89
C THR A 58 13.73 -0.62 2.24
N PRO A 59 13.47 0.38 3.11
CA PRO A 59 14.16 0.50 4.37
C PRO A 59 13.73 -0.62 5.32
N GLN A 60 14.66 -1.10 6.12
CA GLN A 60 14.35 -2.04 7.19
C GLN A 60 13.54 -1.37 8.29
N ILE A 61 12.72 -2.14 9.01
CA ILE A 61 12.11 -1.69 10.25
C ILE A 61 13.19 -1.76 11.34
N THR A 62 13.44 -0.63 12.01
CA THR A 62 14.48 -0.52 13.06
C THR A 62 13.91 -0.48 14.46
N GLY A 63 12.59 -0.36 14.58
CA GLY A 63 11.90 -0.44 15.85
C GLY A 63 10.41 -0.29 15.69
N ALA A 64 9.68 -0.87 16.63
CA ALA A 64 8.25 -0.70 16.77
C ALA A 64 7.89 -0.54 18.24
N LYS A 65 6.88 0.29 18.51
CA LYS A 65 6.40 0.53 19.87
C LYS A 65 4.88 0.61 19.88
N VAL A 66 4.24 -0.21 20.72
CA VAL A 66 2.82 -0.02 21.05
C VAL A 66 2.71 1.28 21.86
N THR A 67 2.01 2.27 21.29
CA THR A 67 1.80 3.59 21.92
C THR A 67 0.49 3.64 22.70
N SER A 68 -0.45 2.77 22.37
CA SER A 68 -1.73 2.61 23.06
C SER A 68 -2.24 1.20 22.85
N GLU A 69 -2.88 0.63 23.87
CA GLU A 69 -3.57 -0.65 23.82
C GLU A 69 -4.86 -0.56 24.63
N LYS A 70 -5.95 -1.12 24.10
CA LYS A 70 -7.22 -1.24 24.79
C LYS A 70 -7.83 -2.61 24.55
N VAL A 71 -8.19 -3.29 25.63
CA VAL A 71 -9.04 -4.49 25.59
C VAL A 71 -10.50 -4.04 25.68
N HIS A 72 -11.36 -4.61 24.84
CA HIS A 72 -12.79 -4.32 24.80
C HIS A 72 -13.59 -5.47 25.43
N ASP A 73 -14.84 -5.20 25.81
CA ASP A 73 -15.71 -6.17 26.50
C ASP A 73 -15.95 -7.48 25.72
N ASN A 74 -15.80 -7.43 24.39
CA ASN A 74 -15.89 -8.60 23.51
C ASN A 74 -14.56 -9.37 23.38
N GLY A 75 -13.57 -9.11 24.24
CA GLY A 75 -12.24 -9.71 24.21
C GLY A 75 -11.29 -9.14 23.15
N SER A 76 -11.78 -8.33 22.20
CA SER A 76 -10.93 -7.78 21.15
C SER A 76 -9.91 -6.77 21.71
N ILE A 77 -8.72 -6.75 21.12
CA ILE A 77 -7.62 -5.85 21.50
C ILE A 77 -7.40 -4.84 20.38
N ARG A 78 -7.31 -3.55 20.70
CA ARG A 78 -6.98 -2.49 19.75
C ARG A 78 -5.67 -1.81 20.16
N ARG A 79 -4.68 -1.86 19.27
CA ARG A 79 -3.35 -1.28 19.45
C ARG A 79 -3.13 -0.11 18.50
N ARG A 80 -2.40 0.89 18.96
CA ARG A 80 -1.68 1.85 18.11
C ARG A 80 -0.21 1.51 18.16
N ILE A 81 0.42 1.34 17.00
CA ILE A 81 1.79 0.87 16.88
C ILE A 81 2.55 1.88 16.05
N ARG A 82 3.57 2.50 16.66
CA ARG A 82 4.52 3.37 15.97
C ARG A 82 5.66 2.51 15.41
N VAL A 83 5.79 2.48 14.09
CA VAL A 83 6.85 1.77 13.36
C VAL A 83 7.87 2.77 12.86
N THR A 84 9.16 2.51 13.09
CA THR A 84 10.28 3.35 12.68
C THR A 84 11.08 2.67 11.58
N LEU A 85 11.29 3.38 10.47
CA LEU A 85 12.02 2.88 9.31
C LEU A 85 13.49 3.36 9.33
N ALA A 86 14.39 2.55 8.78
CA ALA A 86 15.81 2.86 8.56
C ALA A 86 16.02 3.89 7.43
N THR A 87 15.41 5.07 7.53
CA THR A 87 15.61 6.17 6.58
C THR A 87 16.61 7.20 7.11
N PRO A 88 17.16 8.11 6.29
CA PRO A 88 18.09 9.14 6.74
C PRO A 88 17.62 9.92 7.98
N ASN A 89 16.34 10.31 8.02
CA ASN A 89 15.75 11.04 9.16
C ASN A 89 14.96 10.12 10.13
N ARG A 90 15.11 8.79 10.01
CA ARG A 90 14.41 7.79 10.84
C ARG A 90 12.90 8.04 10.90
N VAL A 91 12.27 8.16 9.73
CA VAL A 91 10.84 8.40 9.65
C VAL A 91 10.07 7.29 10.36
N ALA A 92 9.08 7.70 11.14
CA ALA A 92 8.16 6.80 11.80
C ALA A 92 6.72 7.12 11.38
N PHE A 93 5.90 6.09 11.33
CA PHE A 93 4.46 6.19 11.11
C PHE A 93 3.71 5.37 12.16
N GLU A 94 2.45 5.70 12.38
CA GLU A 94 1.56 4.87 13.20
C GLU A 94 0.66 4.03 12.29
N MET A 95 0.41 2.80 12.70
CA MET A 95 -0.73 2.00 12.24
C MET A 95 -1.58 1.58 13.44
N ALA A 96 -2.88 1.35 13.20
CA ALA A 96 -3.74 0.75 14.21
C ALA A 96 -3.94 -0.74 13.89
N LEU A 97 -3.83 -1.59 14.90
CA LEU A 97 -4.02 -3.04 14.77
C LEU A 97 -5.16 -3.46 15.70
N TRP A 98 -6.20 -4.04 15.14
CA TRP A 98 -7.30 -4.63 15.89
C TRP A 98 -7.19 -6.14 15.78
N LEU A 99 -7.22 -6.82 16.93
CA LEU A 99 -7.13 -8.25 17.05
C LEU A 99 -8.44 -8.77 17.64
N PRO A 100 -9.06 -9.79 17.02
CA PRO A 100 -10.21 -10.43 17.62
C PRO A 100 -9.77 -11.21 18.87
N ASP A 101 -10.73 -11.66 19.67
CA ASP A 101 -10.44 -12.56 20.78
C ASP A 101 -9.84 -13.89 20.27
N GLY A 102 -8.92 -14.47 21.05
CA GLY A 102 -8.21 -15.71 20.72
C GLY A 102 -6.71 -15.54 20.43
N ASN A 103 -6.07 -16.64 20.02
CA ASN A 103 -4.60 -16.76 19.95
C ASN A 103 -4.00 -16.67 18.54
N GLY A 104 -4.82 -16.51 17.49
CA GLY A 104 -4.37 -16.47 16.10
C GLY A 104 -3.76 -17.79 15.58
N PRO A 105 -3.16 -17.78 14.36
CA PRO A 105 -3.07 -16.66 13.45
C PRO A 105 -4.44 -16.26 12.89
N PHE A 106 -4.60 -14.99 12.53
CA PHE A 106 -5.84 -14.45 11.98
C PHE A 106 -5.67 -14.08 10.51
N PRO A 107 -6.69 -14.25 9.66
CA PRO A 107 -6.70 -13.58 8.36
C PRO A 107 -6.69 -12.06 8.57
N LEU A 108 -6.01 -11.33 7.69
CA LEU A 108 -5.82 -9.88 7.80
C LEU A 108 -6.73 -9.12 6.83
N LEU A 109 -7.50 -8.16 7.34
CA LEU A 109 -8.05 -7.06 6.56
C LEU A 109 -7.13 -5.83 6.71
N LEU A 110 -6.50 -5.40 5.62
CA LEU A 110 -5.73 -4.17 5.55
C LEU A 110 -6.54 -3.08 4.86
N THR A 111 -6.82 -1.97 5.53
CA THR A 111 -7.59 -0.84 4.96
C THR A 111 -7.16 0.49 5.54
N ALA A 112 -7.48 1.60 4.88
CA ALA A 112 -7.37 2.92 5.50
C ALA A 112 -8.54 3.14 6.49
N PRO A 113 -8.41 4.04 7.48
CA PRO A 113 -9.44 4.27 8.49
C PRO A 113 -10.48 5.32 8.09
N ARG A 114 -10.91 5.42 6.82
CA ARG A 114 -12.03 6.32 6.48
C ARG A 114 -13.29 5.89 7.26
N PHE A 115 -14.15 6.85 7.59
CA PHE A 115 -15.33 6.62 8.44
C PHE A 115 -16.18 5.40 8.02
N TYR A 116 -16.36 5.18 6.71
CA TYR A 116 -17.11 4.05 6.19
C TYR A 116 -16.31 2.73 6.19
N GLN A 117 -14.99 2.80 5.99
CA GLN A 117 -14.11 1.62 5.99
C GLN A 117 -13.93 1.04 7.39
N ARG A 118 -14.08 1.87 8.43
CA ARG A 118 -14.07 1.41 9.82
C ARG A 118 -15.19 0.42 10.10
N TYR A 119 -16.37 0.58 9.50
CA TYR A 119 -17.45 -0.41 9.63
C TYR A 119 -17.06 -1.76 9.01
N TRP A 120 -16.32 -1.77 7.89
CA TRP A 120 -15.77 -3.00 7.33
C TRP A 120 -14.78 -3.66 8.28
N GLY A 121 -13.93 -2.86 8.94
CA GLY A 121 -13.04 -3.31 10.00
C GLY A 121 -13.80 -3.95 11.17
N GLU A 122 -14.85 -3.31 11.67
CA GLU A 122 -15.67 -3.87 12.75
C GLU A 122 -16.31 -5.21 12.34
N ASP A 123 -16.83 -5.30 11.10
CA ASP A 123 -17.44 -6.53 10.59
C ASP A 123 -16.42 -7.65 10.34
N ALA A 124 -15.20 -7.31 9.92
CA ALA A 124 -14.12 -8.27 9.77
C ALA A 124 -13.65 -8.79 11.14
N LEU A 125 -13.49 -7.89 12.11
CA LEU A 125 -13.10 -8.24 13.48
C LEU A 125 -14.09 -9.22 14.12
N LYS A 126 -15.40 -8.97 13.97
CA LYS A 126 -16.46 -9.88 14.43
C LYS A 126 -16.41 -11.27 13.79
N ARG A 127 -15.81 -11.39 12.60
CA ARG A 127 -15.65 -12.66 11.87
C ARG A 127 -14.30 -13.33 12.15
N GLY A 128 -13.50 -12.81 13.08
CA GLY A 128 -12.22 -13.39 13.44
C GLY A 128 -11.04 -12.94 12.58
N TYR A 129 -11.16 -11.81 11.85
CA TYR A 129 -10.05 -11.20 11.14
C TYR A 129 -9.29 -10.24 12.05
N ALA A 130 -7.97 -10.25 11.97
CA ALA A 130 -7.18 -9.09 12.38
C ALA A 130 -7.44 -7.94 11.39
N VAL A 131 -7.46 -6.71 11.88
CA VAL A 131 -7.64 -5.52 11.05
C VAL A 131 -6.45 -4.60 11.25
N CYS A 132 -5.73 -4.30 10.18
CA CYS A 132 -4.72 -3.25 10.19
C CYS A 132 -5.28 -2.02 9.48
N LEU A 133 -5.37 -0.91 10.22
CA LEU A 133 -5.65 0.40 9.67
C LEU A 133 -4.34 1.11 9.40
N PHE A 134 -3.95 1.16 8.12
CA PHE A 134 -2.72 1.81 7.70
C PHE A 134 -2.97 3.31 7.41
N PRO A 135 -1.95 4.16 7.49
CA PRO A 135 -2.06 5.59 7.22
C PRO A 135 -2.18 5.93 5.72
N GLY A 136 -3.36 5.60 5.18
CA GLY A 136 -3.72 5.77 3.78
C GLY A 136 -4.92 6.68 3.52
N VAL A 137 -5.33 7.51 4.49
CA VAL A 137 -6.47 8.43 4.31
C VAL A 137 -6.17 9.39 3.17
N ASP A 138 -7.11 9.60 2.24
CA ASP A 138 -6.98 10.56 1.14
C ASP A 138 -6.65 11.97 1.66
N SER A 139 -5.75 12.70 0.99
CA SER A 139 -5.28 14.02 1.45
C SER A 139 -6.38 15.09 1.53
N HIS A 140 -7.50 14.91 0.84
CA HIS A 140 -8.69 15.78 0.90
C HIS A 140 -9.62 15.45 2.08
N HIS A 141 -9.26 14.45 2.87
CA HIS A 141 -10.09 13.96 3.95
C HIS A 141 -9.36 13.99 5.29
N ARG A 142 -10.13 13.98 6.37
CA ARG A 142 -9.63 13.97 7.75
C ARG A 142 -10.41 12.96 8.57
N GLU A 143 -9.72 12.29 9.49
CA GLU A 143 -10.29 11.38 10.48
C GLU A 143 -9.75 11.78 11.85
N ALA A 144 -10.62 12.34 12.70
CA ALA A 144 -10.21 12.91 13.98
C ALA A 144 -9.48 11.89 14.89
N ASP A 145 -9.90 10.62 14.84
CA ASP A 145 -9.31 9.52 15.61
C ASP A 145 -8.00 8.97 15.00
N TYR A 146 -7.58 9.47 13.84
CA TYR A 146 -6.40 9.00 13.10
C TYR A 146 -5.58 10.20 12.56
N PRO A 147 -5.13 11.10 13.45
CA PRO A 147 -4.40 12.29 13.03
C PRO A 147 -3.12 11.91 12.27
N GLY A 148 -2.86 12.59 11.16
CA GLY A 148 -1.66 12.39 10.33
C GLY A 148 -1.73 11.22 9.35
N TYR A 149 -2.77 10.38 9.39
CA TYR A 149 -2.95 9.26 8.45
C TYR A 149 -3.22 9.74 7.02
N ASP A 150 -3.53 11.02 6.84
CA ASP A 150 -3.74 11.70 5.56
C ASP A 150 -2.48 12.32 4.95
N SER A 151 -1.41 12.46 5.74
CA SER A 151 -0.26 13.30 5.38
C SER A 151 1.11 12.67 5.60
N VAL A 152 1.23 11.58 6.37
CA VAL A 152 2.52 10.92 6.64
C VAL A 152 3.25 10.47 5.36
N TRP A 153 2.51 10.18 4.28
CA TRP A 153 3.07 9.86 2.98
C TRP A 153 3.99 10.98 2.46
N GLN A 154 3.70 12.25 2.76
CA GLN A 154 4.55 13.38 2.36
C GLN A 154 5.91 13.34 3.05
N THR A 155 5.94 12.98 4.33
CA THR A 155 7.19 12.81 5.09
C THR A 155 8.03 11.69 4.50
N LEU A 156 7.41 10.56 4.13
CA LEU A 156 8.10 9.46 3.47
C LEU A 156 8.69 9.89 2.11
N ARG A 157 7.94 10.63 1.30
CA ARG A 157 8.45 11.10 0.00
C ARG A 157 9.70 11.98 0.14
N LYS A 158 9.79 12.78 1.20
CA LYS A 158 10.98 13.62 1.47
C LYS A 158 12.25 12.81 1.72
N GLU A 159 12.14 11.58 2.22
CA GLU A 159 13.28 10.67 2.40
C GLU A 159 13.82 10.12 1.08
N TYR A 160 13.00 10.14 0.02
CA TYR A 160 13.31 9.52 -1.27
C TYR A 160 13.16 10.52 -2.43
N PRO A 161 14.00 11.57 -2.50
CA PRO A 161 13.89 12.63 -3.50
C PRO A 161 14.07 12.14 -4.96
N ARG A 162 14.64 10.95 -5.16
CA ARG A 162 14.78 10.31 -6.48
C ARG A 162 13.55 9.52 -6.93
N ALA A 163 12.66 9.14 -6.01
CA ALA A 163 11.44 8.41 -6.33
C ALA A 163 10.39 9.38 -6.89
N THR A 164 9.74 9.01 -8.01
CA THR A 164 8.74 9.86 -8.66
C THR A 164 7.30 9.49 -8.31
N TRP A 165 7.12 8.51 -7.43
CA TRP A 165 5.82 8.06 -6.90
C TRP A 165 4.82 9.18 -6.57
N THR A 166 3.56 8.91 -6.89
CA THR A 166 2.41 9.75 -6.54
C THR A 166 1.98 9.51 -5.09
N GLU A 167 1.00 10.28 -4.62
CA GLU A 167 0.36 10.03 -3.31
C GLU A 167 -0.19 8.60 -3.20
N ILE A 168 -0.87 8.10 -4.24
CA ILE A 168 -1.52 6.79 -4.26
C ILE A 168 -0.48 5.67 -4.12
N SER A 169 0.59 5.70 -4.92
CA SER A 169 1.64 4.68 -4.83
C SER A 169 2.46 4.79 -3.55
N THR A 170 2.69 6.00 -3.02
CA THR A 170 3.32 6.15 -1.69
C THR A 170 2.48 5.49 -0.60
N LYS A 171 1.16 5.63 -0.63
CA LYS A 171 0.24 5.00 0.32
C LYS A 171 0.18 3.48 0.15
N GLY A 172 0.16 2.98 -1.09
CA GLY A 172 0.25 1.55 -1.36
C GLY A 172 1.55 0.95 -0.82
N TRP A 173 2.69 1.63 -1.05
CA TRP A 173 3.97 1.24 -0.50
C TRP A 173 3.98 1.28 1.03
N LEU A 174 3.34 2.27 1.65
CA LEU A 174 3.21 2.38 3.11
C LEU A 174 2.34 1.26 3.70
N ALA A 175 1.29 0.84 2.99
CA ALA A 175 0.51 -0.33 3.35
C ALA A 175 1.39 -1.59 3.36
N SER A 176 2.28 -1.77 2.37
CA SER A 176 3.27 -2.85 2.38
C SER A 176 4.21 -2.79 3.60
N ARG A 177 4.61 -1.61 4.07
CA ARG A 177 5.44 -1.49 5.30
C ARG A 177 4.70 -1.96 6.55
N CYS A 178 3.37 -1.83 6.58
CA CYS A 178 2.57 -2.39 7.67
C CYS A 178 2.57 -3.93 7.59
N ILE A 179 2.49 -4.50 6.38
CA ILE A 179 2.59 -5.94 6.15
C ILE A 179 3.96 -6.46 6.59
N ASP A 180 5.05 -5.78 6.22
CA ASP A 180 6.41 -6.16 6.61
C ASP A 180 6.56 -6.25 8.14
N TYR A 181 5.94 -5.33 8.89
CA TYR A 181 5.91 -5.42 10.34
C TYR A 181 5.09 -6.62 10.84
N LEU A 182 3.88 -6.82 10.29
CA LEU A 182 2.93 -7.83 10.76
C LEU A 182 3.37 -9.27 10.45
N LEU A 183 4.15 -9.46 9.39
CA LEU A 183 4.67 -10.77 8.97
C LEU A 183 6.15 -10.98 9.32
N GLY A 184 6.85 -9.94 9.78
CA GLY A 184 8.24 -10.03 10.18
C GLY A 184 8.39 -10.73 11.53
N ASP A 185 9.55 -11.35 11.73
CA ASP A 185 9.97 -11.86 13.03
C ASP A 185 10.24 -10.65 13.96
N GLN A 186 9.26 -10.29 14.79
CA GLN A 186 9.40 -9.25 15.81
C GLN A 186 10.06 -9.82 17.07
#